data_AF-A0A813FTE5-F1
#
_entry.id   AF-A0A813FTE5-F1
#
_cell.length_a   1.000
_cell.length_b   1.000
_cell.length_c   1.000
_cell.angle_alpha   90.00
_cell.angle_beta   90.00
_cell.angle_gamma   90.00
#
_symmetry.space_group_name_H-M   'P 1'
#
loop_
_entity.id
_entity.type
_entity.pdbx_description
1 polymer ?
#
loop_
_entity_poly.entity_id
_entity_poly.type
_entity_poly.pdbx_seq_one_letter_code
_entity_poly.pdbx_strand_id
1 'polypeptide(L)'
;MAMKSRIGLRCCGRRCTGGSSSFAKVKVPEMSLILAGALGGPFVLYLLTPLRNALVLASQDANSSALELYASVFAGGLASGWTGGLTVVLPACPQFIAMGPLFHFLKELCGYALPAVLITAAAESFISYGPQTMNAQLAYNHQQALAGSGVEVPLWNPFNPFGPGISVHIVRNVVAISGLRIFSAPCQVGLARLAAMLGLRLPQGLQKFVGDFIASIGAAIFSAPLNQLYNFVVTSPETFSEAGVQLKAGVCYLGGIYFTRSLDGAI
;
A
#
# COMPACT_ATOMS: atom_id res chain seq x y z
N MET A 1 41.26 25.21 -20.78
CA MET A 1 40.46 25.77 -19.68
C MET A 1 39.62 24.63 -19.11
N ALA A 2 40.14 23.92 -18.09
CA ALA A 2 39.60 22.64 -17.62
C ALA A 2 38.78 22.81 -16.33
N MET A 3 37.48 22.57 -16.42
CA MET A 3 36.53 22.69 -15.31
C MET A 3 36.56 21.39 -14.48
N LYS A 4 37.36 21.39 -13.40
CA LYS A 4 37.41 20.28 -12.43
C LYS A 4 36.15 20.29 -11.56
N SER A 5 35.16 19.46 -11.94
CA SER A 5 34.01 19.12 -11.11
C SER A 5 34.47 18.35 -9.86
N ARG A 6 34.44 19.00 -8.69
CA ARG A 6 34.62 18.34 -7.39
C ARG A 6 33.24 18.05 -6.81
N ILE A 7 32.66 16.90 -7.18
CA ILE A 7 31.53 16.32 -6.46
C ILE A 7 32.09 15.70 -5.18
N GLY A 8 32.26 16.53 -4.15
CA GLY A 8 32.59 16.09 -2.80
C GLY A 8 31.34 15.54 -2.12
N LEU A 9 31.16 14.22 -2.19
CA LEU A 9 30.28 13.48 -1.27
C LEU A 9 30.81 13.66 0.16
N ARG A 10 30.38 14.74 0.83
CA ARG A 10 30.54 14.89 2.28
C ARG A 10 29.57 13.92 2.95
N CYS A 11 30.01 12.67 3.10
CA CYS A 11 29.47 11.78 4.11
C CYS A 11 29.76 12.40 5.48
N CYS A 12 28.79 13.10 6.06
CA CYS A 12 28.85 13.53 7.45
C CYS A 12 28.96 12.29 8.35
N GLY A 13 30.19 11.98 8.76
CA GLY A 13 30.47 11.06 9.86
C GLY A 13 29.97 11.67 11.17
N ARG A 14 28.67 11.52 11.46
CA ARG A 14 28.14 11.73 12.81
C ARG A 14 28.71 10.60 13.68
N ARG A 15 29.80 10.91 14.37
CA ARG A 15 30.42 10.06 15.39
C ARG A 15 29.40 9.91 16.53
N CYS A 16 28.71 8.76 16.59
CA CYS A 16 27.83 8.38 17.69
C CYS A 16 28.69 8.09 18.92
N THR A 17 29.06 9.13 19.68
CA THR A 17 29.67 8.96 20.99
C THR A 17 28.62 8.46 21.97
N GLY A 18 28.85 7.29 22.54
CA GLY A 18 27.97 6.62 23.49
C GLY A 18 27.55 7.53 24.64
N GLY A 19 26.28 7.91 24.63
CA GLY A 19 25.62 8.64 25.71
C GLY A 19 24.50 7.75 26.26
N SER A 20 24.50 7.62 27.58
CA SER A 20 23.52 6.91 28.41
C SER A 20 22.11 6.90 27.80
N SER A 21 21.56 5.70 27.61
CA SER A 21 20.22 5.45 27.05
C SER A 21 19.13 5.92 28.02
N SER A 22 18.94 7.23 28.12
CA SER A 22 17.69 7.81 28.59
C SER A 22 16.62 7.33 27.61
N PHE A 23 15.74 6.44 28.06
CA PHE A 23 14.54 6.05 27.32
C PHE A 23 13.87 7.34 26.85
N ALA A 24 13.91 7.60 25.54
CA ALA A 24 13.32 8.79 24.95
C ALA A 24 11.88 8.87 25.45
N LYS A 25 11.56 9.96 26.16
CA LYS A 25 10.22 10.18 26.73
C LYS A 25 9.24 10.24 25.56
N VAL A 26 8.57 9.12 25.27
CA VAL A 26 7.64 8.99 24.15
C VAL A 26 6.53 10.01 24.37
N LYS A 27 6.49 11.05 23.54
CA LYS A 27 5.44 12.07 23.58
C LYS A 27 4.17 11.42 23.05
N VAL A 28 3.18 11.23 23.93
CA VAL A 28 1.84 10.78 23.53
C VAL A 28 1.29 11.79 22.51
N PRO A 29 0.75 11.33 21.35
CA PRO A 29 0.17 12.23 20.36
C PRO A 29 -1.00 13.03 20.94
N GLU A 30 -1.22 14.22 20.41
CA GLU A 30 -2.36 15.06 20.81
C GLU A 30 -3.67 14.35 20.47
N MET A 31 -4.69 14.52 21.32
CA MET A 31 -5.99 13.85 21.12
C MET A 31 -6.65 14.19 19.79
N SER A 32 -6.44 15.41 19.28
CA SER A 32 -6.90 15.83 17.94
C SER A 32 -6.30 14.96 16.83
N LEU A 33 -5.01 14.62 16.90
CA LEU A 33 -4.36 13.73 15.94
C LEU A 33 -4.84 12.28 16.08
N ILE A 34 -5.06 11.81 17.31
CA ILE A 34 -5.61 10.47 17.56
C ILE A 34 -7.00 10.35 16.94
N LEU A 35 -7.89 11.31 17.20
CA LEU A 35 -9.25 11.32 16.63
C LEU A 35 -9.22 11.45 15.11
N ALA A 36 -8.37 12.32 14.57
CA ALA A 36 -8.21 12.46 13.12
C ALA A 36 -7.74 11.15 12.46
N GLY A 37 -6.79 10.44 13.08
CA GLY A 37 -6.34 9.12 12.61
C GLY A 37 -7.42 8.04 12.74
N ALA A 38 -8.09 8.00 13.90
CA ALA A 38 -9.11 7.00 14.23
C ALA A 38 -10.37 7.10 13.34
N LEU A 39 -10.71 8.29 12.87
CA LEU A 39 -11.92 8.52 12.06
C LEU A 39 -11.58 8.71 10.57
N GLY A 40 -10.58 9.54 10.27
CA GLY A 40 -10.27 9.95 8.90
C GLY A 40 -9.79 8.80 8.03
N GLY A 41 -8.85 8.00 8.53
CA GLY A 41 -8.32 6.85 7.78
C GLY A 41 -9.39 5.81 7.46
N PRO A 42 -10.11 5.28 8.47
CA PRO A 42 -11.17 4.30 8.25
C PRO A 42 -12.33 4.83 7.38
N PHE A 43 -12.70 6.11 7.51
CA PHE A 43 -13.70 6.73 6.64
C PHE A 43 -13.28 6.71 5.16
N VAL A 44 -12.04 7.09 4.86
CA VAL A 44 -11.51 7.07 3.49
C VAL A 44 -11.43 5.63 2.96
N LEU A 45 -11.01 4.68 3.78
CA LEU A 45 -10.98 3.26 3.37
C LEU A 45 -12.37 2.73 3.04
N TYR A 46 -13.38 3.06 3.83
CA TYR A 46 -14.76 2.68 3.56
C TYR A 46 -15.26 3.33 2.26
N LEU A 47 -15.06 4.64 2.10
CA LEU A 47 -15.47 5.37 0.90
C LEU A 47 -14.85 4.80 -0.38
N LEU A 48 -13.59 4.38 -0.32
CA LEU A 48 -12.87 3.81 -1.46
C LEU A 48 -13.09 2.29 -1.65
N THR A 49 -13.98 1.67 -0.88
CA THR A 49 -14.29 0.23 -1.01
C THR A 49 -14.68 -0.17 -2.44
N PRO A 50 -15.53 0.56 -3.18
CA PRO A 50 -15.87 0.17 -4.54
C PRO A 50 -14.67 0.09 -5.48
N LEU A 51 -13.74 1.05 -5.38
CA LEU A 51 -12.51 1.04 -6.16
C LEU A 51 -11.62 -0.15 -5.77
N ARG A 52 -11.53 -0.46 -4.48
CA ARG A 52 -10.76 -1.63 -4.00
C ARG A 52 -11.36 -2.94 -4.51
N ASN A 53 -12.68 -3.07 -4.49
CA ASN A 53 -13.39 -4.23 -5.03
C ASN A 53 -13.14 -4.36 -6.54
N ALA A 54 -13.17 -3.25 -7.29
CA ALA A 54 -12.86 -3.26 -8.72
C ALA A 54 -11.42 -3.75 -8.99
N LEU A 55 -10.45 -3.34 -8.17
CA LEU A 55 -9.06 -3.82 -8.26
C LEU A 55 -8.91 -5.30 -7.89
N VAL A 56 -9.79 -5.85 -7.06
CA VAL A 56 -9.85 -7.29 -6.78
C VAL A 56 -10.39 -8.03 -8.01
N LEU A 57 -11.47 -7.54 -8.62
CA LEU A 57 -12.03 -8.15 -9.84
C LEU A 57 -11.04 -8.07 -11.01
N ALA A 58 -10.36 -6.93 -11.17
CA ALA A 58 -9.28 -6.76 -12.14
C ALA A 58 -8.17 -7.80 -12.00
N SER A 59 -7.99 -8.37 -10.80
CA SER A 59 -6.96 -9.38 -10.57
C SER A 59 -7.31 -10.75 -11.15
N GLN A 60 -8.58 -10.98 -11.46
CA GLN A 60 -9.11 -12.24 -11.99
C GLN A 60 -9.63 -12.08 -13.43
N ASP A 61 -9.79 -10.84 -13.90
CA ASP A 61 -10.26 -10.52 -15.23
C ASP A 61 -9.31 -9.52 -15.91
N ALA A 62 -8.50 -10.04 -16.83
CA ALA A 62 -7.56 -9.24 -17.62
C ALA A 62 -8.17 -8.66 -18.91
N ASN A 63 -9.38 -9.05 -19.27
CA ASN A 63 -10.01 -8.68 -20.55
C ASN A 63 -10.95 -7.49 -20.42
N SER A 64 -11.55 -7.30 -19.25
CA SER A 64 -12.45 -6.17 -18.99
C SER A 64 -11.70 -4.85 -18.81
N SER A 65 -12.30 -3.78 -19.31
CA SER A 65 -11.80 -2.42 -19.09
C SER A 65 -11.98 -1.97 -17.63
N ALA A 66 -11.20 -0.96 -17.21
CA ALA A 66 -11.32 -0.41 -15.85
C ALA A 66 -12.72 0.14 -15.53
N LEU A 67 -13.43 0.68 -16.52
CA LEU A 67 -14.79 1.18 -16.34
C LEU A 67 -15.81 0.05 -16.19
N GLU A 68 -15.67 -1.04 -16.96
CA GLU A 68 -16.52 -2.22 -16.84
C GLU A 68 -16.33 -2.89 -15.47
N LEU A 69 -15.08 -3.04 -15.02
CA LEU A 69 -14.75 -3.58 -13.70
C LEU A 69 -15.27 -2.71 -12.56
N TYR A 70 -15.26 -1.38 -12.72
CA TYR A 70 -15.83 -0.48 -11.72
C TYR A 70 -17.36 -0.53 -11.72
N ALA A 71 -17.99 -0.61 -12.90
CA ALA A 71 -19.44 -0.75 -13.01
C ALA A 71 -19.94 -2.10 -12.49
N SER A 72 -19.19 -3.19 -12.70
CA SER A 72 -19.58 -4.54 -12.28
C SER A 72 -19.69 -4.67 -10.76
N VAL A 73 -18.88 -3.93 -10.00
CA VAL A 73 -18.95 -3.85 -8.54
C VAL A 73 -20.34 -3.38 -8.03
N PHE A 74 -21.10 -2.67 -8.86
CA PHE A 74 -22.47 -2.21 -8.58
C PHE A 74 -23.56 -3.03 -9.28
N ALA A 75 -23.24 -4.16 -9.92
CA ALA A 75 -24.21 -4.98 -10.63
C ALA A 75 -25.31 -5.55 -9.70
N GLY A 76 -25.00 -5.75 -8.42
CA GLY A 76 -25.95 -6.15 -7.37
C GLY A 76 -26.73 -4.98 -6.73
N GLY A 77 -26.60 -3.76 -7.26
CA GLY A 77 -27.19 -2.53 -6.74
C GLY A 77 -26.18 -1.61 -6.04
N LEU A 78 -26.62 -0.41 -5.63
CA LEU A 78 -25.71 0.60 -5.08
C LEU A 78 -24.93 0.11 -3.85
N ALA A 79 -25.59 -0.65 -2.97
CA ALA A 79 -24.97 -1.16 -1.74
C ALA A 79 -23.91 -2.25 -2.00
N SER A 80 -23.97 -2.98 -3.14
CA SER A 80 -22.99 -4.03 -3.44
C SER A 80 -21.58 -3.49 -3.59
N GLY A 81 -21.44 -2.21 -3.95
CA GLY A 81 -20.12 -1.59 -4.08
C GLY A 81 -19.31 -1.52 -2.79
N TRP A 82 -19.98 -1.62 -1.63
CA TRP A 82 -19.33 -1.63 -0.31
C TRP A 82 -19.18 -3.02 0.30
N THR A 83 -19.35 -4.08 -0.49
CA THR A 83 -19.17 -5.46 -0.04
C THR A 83 -17.80 -5.65 0.62
N GLY A 84 -17.81 -6.15 1.86
CA GLY A 84 -16.61 -6.36 2.67
C GLY A 84 -15.94 -5.09 3.21
N GLY A 85 -16.43 -3.88 2.92
CA GLY A 85 -15.76 -2.64 3.35
C GLY A 85 -15.58 -2.54 4.87
N LEU A 86 -16.58 -2.98 5.64
CA LEU A 86 -16.54 -2.95 7.11
C LEU A 86 -15.46 -3.85 7.72
N THR A 87 -15.04 -4.93 7.04
CA THR A 87 -14.02 -5.83 7.59
C THR A 87 -12.70 -5.11 7.79
N VAL A 88 -12.40 -4.10 6.96
CA VAL A 88 -11.14 -3.35 6.97
C VAL A 88 -11.21 -2.09 7.84
N VAL A 89 -12.40 -1.53 8.04
CA VAL A 89 -12.60 -0.27 8.80
C VAL A 89 -12.16 -0.43 10.27
N LEU A 90 -12.61 -1.47 10.95
CA LEU A 90 -12.29 -1.70 12.37
C LEU A 90 -10.79 -1.86 12.65
N PRO A 91 -10.05 -2.73 11.95
CA PRO A 91 -8.60 -2.89 12.16
C PRO A 91 -7.79 -1.70 11.64
N ALA A 92 -8.34 -0.89 10.74
CA ALA A 92 -7.69 0.34 10.30
C ALA A 92 -7.59 1.39 11.42
N CYS A 93 -8.53 1.43 12.37
CA CYS A 93 -8.49 2.37 13.49
C CYS A 93 -7.14 2.32 14.25
N PRO A 94 -6.72 1.17 14.83
CA PRO A 94 -5.43 1.09 15.51
C PRO A 94 -4.25 1.25 14.54
N GLN A 95 -4.36 0.83 13.28
CA GLN A 95 -3.33 1.03 12.27
C GLN A 95 -3.01 2.52 12.06
N PHE A 96 -4.03 3.35 11.81
CA PHE A 96 -3.83 4.79 11.58
C PHE A 96 -3.34 5.55 12.81
N ILE A 97 -3.68 5.09 14.02
CA ILE A 97 -3.22 5.70 15.28
C ILE A 97 -1.75 5.30 15.58
N ALA A 98 -1.41 4.02 15.42
CA ALA A 98 -0.16 3.46 15.94
C ALA A 98 1.01 3.49 14.95
N MET A 99 0.78 3.37 13.64
CA MET A 99 1.88 3.17 12.67
C MET A 99 2.81 4.39 12.56
N GLY A 100 2.27 5.61 12.71
CA GLY A 100 3.08 6.82 12.71
C GLY A 100 4.08 6.88 13.86
N PRO A 101 3.62 6.85 15.12
CA PRO A 101 4.49 6.78 16.29
C PRO A 101 5.45 5.59 16.27
N LEU A 102 4.98 4.40 15.86
CA LEU A 102 5.81 3.21 15.76
C LEU A 102 6.99 3.40 14.81
N PHE A 103 6.77 3.97 13.62
CA PHE A 103 7.84 4.26 12.67
C PHE A 103 8.91 5.19 13.27
N HIS A 104 8.48 6.27 13.94
CA HIS A 104 9.43 7.23 14.52
C HIS A 104 10.25 6.61 15.65
N PHE A 105 9.61 5.83 16.52
CA PHE A 105 10.28 5.06 17.57
C PHE A 105 11.31 4.08 16.97
N LEU A 106 10.94 3.31 15.96
CA LEU A 106 11.84 2.36 15.30
C LEU A 106 12.97 3.06 14.55
N LYS A 107 12.71 4.22 13.94
CA LYS A 107 13.74 5.03 13.26
C LYS A 107 14.78 5.56 14.25
N GLU A 108 14.35 5.99 15.43
CA GLU A 108 15.26 6.40 16.51
C GLU A 108 16.08 5.22 17.02
N LEU A 109 15.45 4.07 17.24
CA LEU A 109 16.11 2.85 17.71
C LEU A 109 17.15 2.31 16.70
N CYS A 110 16.79 2.26 15.41
CA CYS A 110 17.66 1.70 14.37
C CYS A 110 18.68 2.72 13.82
N GLY A 111 18.48 4.02 14.03
CA GLY A 111 19.30 5.10 13.46
C GLY A 111 19.13 5.33 11.95
N TYR A 112 18.38 4.48 11.25
CA TYR A 112 18.15 4.54 9.81
C TYR A 112 16.67 4.36 9.45
N ALA A 113 16.22 5.04 8.39
CA ALA A 113 14.82 4.99 7.97
C ALA A 113 14.42 3.64 7.33
N LEU A 114 15.30 3.03 6.55
CA LEU A 114 15.01 1.77 5.84
C LEU A 114 14.62 0.60 6.78
N PRO A 115 15.43 0.21 7.79
CA PRO A 115 15.02 -0.86 8.71
C PRO A 115 13.74 -0.51 9.49
N ALA A 116 13.52 0.76 9.83
CA ALA A 116 12.28 1.20 10.46
C ALA A 116 11.06 1.02 9.54
N VAL A 117 11.18 1.31 8.24
CA VAL A 117 10.14 1.02 7.25
C VAL A 117 9.86 -0.47 7.16
N LEU A 118 10.90 -1.32 7.10
CA LEU A 118 10.73 -2.78 6.98
C LEU A 118 9.94 -3.35 8.17
N ILE A 119 10.32 -2.97 9.40
CA ILE A 119 9.66 -3.45 10.62
C ILE A 119 8.24 -2.88 10.71
N THR A 120 8.05 -1.59 10.39
CA THR A 120 6.71 -0.96 10.40
C THR A 120 5.79 -1.63 9.38
N ALA A 121 6.28 -1.92 8.17
CA ALA A 121 5.51 -2.59 7.12
C ALA A 121 5.10 -4.02 7.51
N ALA A 122 5.99 -4.76 8.19
CA ALA A 122 5.65 -6.07 8.72
C ALA A 122 4.55 -5.95 9.80
N ALA A 123 4.70 -5.03 10.75
CA ALA A 123 3.68 -4.78 11.78
C ALA A 123 2.33 -4.37 11.19
N GLU A 124 2.32 -3.46 10.22
CA GLU A 124 1.12 -3.04 9.49
C GLU A 124 0.46 -4.21 8.76
N SER A 125 1.27 -5.11 8.18
CA SER A 125 0.75 -6.31 7.51
C SER A 125 0.10 -7.27 8.50
N PHE A 126 0.63 -7.44 9.71
CA PHE A 126 -0.01 -8.28 10.73
C PHE A 126 -1.36 -7.75 11.19
N ILE A 127 -1.57 -6.43 11.15
CA ILE A 127 -2.87 -5.83 11.48
C ILE A 127 -3.85 -5.94 10.32
N SER A 128 -3.36 -5.72 9.09
CA SER A 128 -4.23 -5.47 7.94
C SER A 128 -4.41 -6.66 7.00
N TYR A 129 -3.58 -7.71 7.08
CA TYR A 129 -3.65 -8.88 6.18
C TYR A 129 -5.00 -9.57 6.24
N GLY A 130 -5.38 -10.15 7.38
CA GLY A 130 -6.62 -10.92 7.52
C GLY A 130 -7.87 -10.13 7.08
N PRO A 131 -8.03 -8.89 7.53
CA PRO A 131 -9.15 -8.03 7.14
C PRO A 131 -9.20 -7.70 5.64
N GLN A 132 -8.05 -7.42 5.02
CA GLN A 132 -7.97 -7.14 3.59
C GLN A 132 -8.23 -8.41 2.77
N THR A 133 -7.71 -9.56 3.19
CA THR A 133 -7.95 -10.86 2.58
C THR A 133 -9.45 -11.17 2.58
N MET A 134 -10.11 -11.03 3.74
CA MET A 134 -11.55 -11.24 3.86
C MET A 134 -12.36 -10.28 2.97
N ASN A 135 -11.98 -9.00 2.88
CA ASN A 135 -12.64 -8.05 1.98
C ASN A 135 -12.52 -8.46 0.51
N ALA A 136 -11.33 -8.85 0.06
CA ALA A 136 -11.11 -9.29 -1.31
C ALA A 136 -11.93 -10.53 -1.66
N GLN A 137 -11.96 -11.53 -0.76
CA GLN A 137 -12.73 -12.75 -0.94
C GLN A 137 -14.24 -12.51 -0.96
N LEU A 138 -14.75 -11.63 -0.08
CA LEU A 138 -16.16 -11.23 -0.10
C LEU A 138 -16.53 -10.54 -1.42
N ALA A 139 -15.69 -9.63 -1.91
CA ALA A 139 -15.92 -8.95 -3.19
C ALA A 139 -15.92 -9.95 -4.37
N TYR A 140 -14.95 -10.87 -4.40
CA TYR A 140 -14.86 -11.92 -5.41
C TYR A 140 -16.07 -12.87 -5.36
N ASN A 141 -16.39 -13.46 -4.20
CA ASN A 141 -17.51 -14.39 -4.04
C ASN A 141 -18.84 -13.73 -4.40
N HIS A 142 -19.02 -12.46 -4.04
CA HIS A 142 -20.22 -11.71 -4.42
C HIS A 142 -20.36 -11.59 -5.95
N GLN A 143 -19.27 -11.27 -6.65
CA GLN A 143 -19.27 -11.21 -8.11
C GLN A 143 -19.54 -12.58 -8.74
N GLN A 144 -18.97 -13.66 -8.18
CA GLN A 144 -19.19 -15.01 -8.68
C GLN A 144 -20.64 -15.49 -8.47
N ALA A 145 -21.25 -15.10 -7.35
CA ALA A 145 -22.67 -15.34 -7.09
C ALA A 145 -23.56 -14.61 -8.11
N LEU A 146 -23.26 -13.34 -8.43
CA LEU A 146 -23.98 -12.57 -9.45
C LEU A 146 -23.80 -13.15 -10.86
N ALA A 147 -22.61 -13.66 -11.17
CA ALA A 147 -22.32 -14.31 -12.45
C ALA A 147 -22.93 -15.71 -12.57
N GLY A 148 -23.42 -16.30 -11.47
CA GLY A 148 -23.98 -17.65 -11.45
C GLY A 148 -22.95 -18.77 -11.64
N SER A 149 -21.66 -18.51 -11.41
CA SER A 149 -20.60 -19.51 -11.61
C SER A 149 -20.57 -20.58 -10.51
N GLY A 150 -21.02 -20.23 -9.30
CA GLY A 150 -20.95 -21.09 -8.12
C GLY A 150 -19.53 -21.34 -7.59
N VAL A 151 -18.51 -20.65 -8.14
CA VAL A 151 -17.13 -20.77 -7.69
C VAL A 151 -16.88 -19.77 -6.56
N GLU A 152 -16.79 -20.26 -5.33
CA GLU A 152 -16.50 -19.45 -4.15
C GLU A 152 -15.15 -19.84 -3.54
N VAL A 153 -14.43 -18.85 -2.99
CA VAL A 153 -13.25 -19.08 -2.16
C VAL A 153 -13.61 -19.03 -0.67
N PRO A 154 -12.94 -19.83 0.18
CA PRO A 154 -13.22 -19.82 1.61
C PRO A 154 -12.86 -18.46 2.23
N LEU A 155 -13.77 -17.94 3.05
CA LEU A 155 -13.55 -16.68 3.75
C LEU A 155 -12.47 -16.81 4.83
N TRP A 156 -11.51 -15.91 4.80
CA TRP A 156 -10.41 -15.85 5.75
C TRP A 156 -10.88 -15.24 7.07
N ASN A 157 -10.30 -15.73 8.18
CA ASN A 157 -10.56 -15.13 9.49
C ASN A 157 -9.85 -13.76 9.57
N PRO A 158 -10.56 -12.64 9.81
CA PRO A 158 -9.97 -11.31 9.84
C PRO A 158 -8.94 -11.12 10.96
N PHE A 159 -8.93 -11.99 11.99
CA PHE A 159 -7.96 -11.94 13.08
C PHE A 159 -6.76 -12.86 12.88
N ASN A 160 -6.73 -13.67 11.81
CA ASN A 160 -5.59 -14.52 11.49
C ASN A 160 -4.63 -13.79 10.52
N PRO A 161 -3.42 -13.41 10.97
CA PRO A 161 -2.56 -12.53 10.19
C PRO A 161 -1.56 -13.27 9.30
N PHE A 162 -1.68 -14.60 9.20
CA PHE A 162 -0.85 -15.45 8.34
C PHE A 162 -1.74 -16.12 7.30
N GLY A 163 -1.21 -16.40 6.11
CA GLY A 163 -1.94 -17.16 5.09
C GLY A 163 -1.34 -16.97 3.68
N PRO A 164 -2.04 -17.44 2.63
CA PRO A 164 -1.63 -17.24 1.23
C PRO A 164 -1.34 -15.77 0.90
N GLY A 165 -0.22 -15.51 0.23
CA GLY A 165 0.13 -14.17 -0.21
C GLY A 165 0.62 -13.19 0.86
N ILE A 166 0.81 -13.62 2.12
CA ILE A 166 1.31 -12.73 3.20
C ILE A 166 2.67 -12.09 2.85
N SER A 167 3.57 -12.83 2.20
CA SER A 167 4.86 -12.31 1.77
C SER A 167 4.71 -11.18 0.74
N VAL A 168 3.83 -11.36 -0.26
CA VAL A 168 3.50 -10.33 -1.26
C VAL A 168 2.89 -9.11 -0.59
N HIS A 169 2.00 -9.33 0.39
CA HIS A 169 1.38 -8.26 1.17
C HIS A 169 2.40 -7.44 1.97
N ILE A 170 3.37 -8.09 2.61
CA ILE A 170 4.47 -7.40 3.32
C ILE A 170 5.31 -6.58 2.35
N VAL A 171 5.73 -7.15 1.22
CA VAL A 171 6.55 -6.45 0.23
C VAL A 171 5.79 -5.25 -0.35
N ARG A 172 4.49 -5.42 -0.66
CA ARG A 172 3.60 -4.32 -1.07
C ARG A 172 3.61 -3.19 -0.04
N ASN A 173 3.43 -3.51 1.24
CA ASN A 173 3.41 -2.51 2.31
C ASN A 173 4.77 -1.82 2.50
N VAL A 174 5.89 -2.54 2.32
CA VAL A 174 7.24 -1.93 2.32
C VAL A 174 7.33 -0.86 1.23
N VAL A 175 6.90 -1.17 0.01
CA VAL A 175 6.92 -0.22 -1.11
C VAL A 175 5.99 0.96 -0.84
N ALA A 176 4.77 0.71 -0.37
CA ALA A 176 3.78 1.75 -0.08
C ALA A 176 4.27 2.73 1.00
N ILE A 177 4.74 2.22 2.15
CA ILE A 177 5.24 3.05 3.27
C ILE A 177 6.51 3.82 2.87
N SER A 178 7.35 3.25 2.00
CA SER A 178 8.56 3.92 1.50
C SER A 178 8.24 5.24 0.79
N GLY A 179 7.08 5.38 0.15
CA GLY A 179 6.61 6.64 -0.45
C GLY A 179 6.67 7.80 0.53
N LEU A 180 5.93 7.69 1.64
CA LEU A 180 5.87 8.74 2.66
C LEU A 180 7.14 8.83 3.52
N ARG A 181 7.83 7.73 3.79
CA ARG A 181 8.91 7.69 4.78
C ARG A 181 10.32 7.86 4.22
N ILE A 182 10.52 7.54 2.94
CA ILE A 182 11.83 7.56 2.28
C ILE A 182 11.81 8.55 1.11
N PHE A 183 10.80 8.50 0.24
CA PHE A 183 10.78 9.27 -1.02
C PHE A 183 10.18 10.67 -0.90
N SER A 184 9.35 10.94 0.10
CA SER A 184 8.76 12.28 0.34
C SER A 184 9.83 13.39 0.43
N ALA A 185 10.84 13.23 1.27
CA ALA A 185 11.87 14.26 1.48
C ALA A 185 12.63 14.65 0.19
N PRO A 186 13.18 13.70 -0.61
CA PRO A 186 13.81 14.06 -1.88
C PRO A 186 12.83 14.68 -2.89
N CYS A 187 11.56 14.23 -2.93
CA CYS A 187 10.53 14.85 -3.78
C CYS A 187 10.28 16.32 -3.37
N GLN A 188 10.17 16.61 -2.07
CA GLN A 188 9.99 17.98 -1.57
C GLN A 188 11.19 18.87 -1.91
N VAL A 189 12.43 18.36 -1.79
CA VAL A 189 13.65 19.09 -2.17
C VAL A 189 13.70 19.34 -3.68
N GLY A 190 13.37 18.33 -4.49
CA GLY A 190 13.29 18.46 -5.95
C GLY A 190 12.27 19.51 -6.37
N LEU A 191 11.08 19.50 -5.76
CA LEU A 191 10.03 20.47 -6.02
C LEU A 191 10.45 21.90 -5.64
N ALA A 192 11.13 22.08 -4.51
CA ALA A 192 11.69 23.39 -4.13
C ALA A 192 12.68 23.92 -5.17
N ARG A 193 13.56 23.05 -5.66
CA ARG A 193 14.56 23.43 -6.68
C ARG A 193 13.88 23.78 -8.00
N LEU A 194 12.90 23.00 -8.43
CA LEU A 194 12.13 23.27 -9.64
C LEU A 194 11.39 24.61 -9.55
N ALA A 195 10.70 24.87 -8.43
CA ALA A 195 10.01 26.13 -8.19
C ALA A 195 10.98 27.33 -8.24
N ALA A 196 12.15 27.21 -7.61
CA ALA A 196 13.18 28.24 -7.63
C ALA A 196 13.72 28.51 -9.04
N MET A 197 13.95 27.46 -9.84
CA MET A 197 14.39 27.61 -11.26
C MET A 197 13.34 28.34 -12.10
N LEU A 198 12.05 28.13 -11.81
CA LEU A 198 10.94 28.80 -12.50
C LEU A 198 10.62 30.19 -11.91
N GLY A 199 11.35 30.67 -10.91
CA GLY A 199 11.08 31.94 -10.23
C GLY A 199 9.80 31.92 -9.38
N LEU A 200 9.24 30.74 -9.10
CA LEU A 200 8.02 30.56 -8.31
C LEU A 200 8.35 30.44 -6.81
N ARG A 201 7.55 31.09 -5.96
CA ARG A 201 7.60 30.94 -4.50
C ARG A 201 6.40 30.13 -4.02
N LEU A 202 6.59 28.85 -3.74
CA LEU A 202 5.55 27.99 -3.18
C LEU A 202 5.49 28.15 -1.65
N PRO A 203 4.30 28.29 -1.04
CA PRO A 203 4.14 28.19 0.40
C PRO A 203 4.67 26.84 0.91
N GLN A 204 5.37 26.85 2.06
CA GLN A 204 6.03 25.66 2.58
C GLN A 204 5.06 24.48 2.82
N GLY A 205 3.83 24.77 3.26
CA GLY A 205 2.79 23.75 3.44
C GLY A 205 2.40 23.08 2.12
N LEU A 206 2.20 23.88 1.07
CA LEU A 206 1.86 23.36 -0.26
C LEU A 206 3.02 22.54 -0.86
N GLN A 207 4.25 23.01 -0.71
CA GLN A 207 5.43 22.29 -1.17
C GLN A 207 5.55 20.90 -0.50
N LYS A 208 5.33 20.84 0.82
CA LYS A 208 5.34 19.58 1.57
C LYS A 208 4.24 18.64 1.07
N PHE A 209 3.02 19.14 0.99
CA PHE A 209 1.87 18.37 0.51
C PHE A 209 2.09 17.79 -0.89
N VAL A 210 2.48 18.63 -1.86
CA VAL A 210 2.71 18.18 -3.24
C VAL A 210 3.87 17.18 -3.33
N GLY A 211 4.94 17.40 -2.56
CA GLY A 211 6.05 16.45 -2.48
C GLY A 211 5.63 15.09 -1.92
N ASP A 212 4.82 15.08 -0.86
CA ASP A 212 4.28 13.85 -0.25
C ASP A 212 3.33 13.13 -1.20
N PHE A 213 2.51 13.90 -1.93
CA PHE A 213 1.55 13.40 -2.90
C PHE A 213 2.26 12.72 -4.09
N ILE A 214 3.27 13.37 -4.68
CA ILE A 214 4.08 12.79 -5.78
C ILE A 214 4.77 11.51 -5.31
N ALA A 215 5.38 11.52 -4.12
CA ALA A 215 6.06 10.36 -3.58
C ALA A 215 5.09 9.20 -3.32
N SER A 216 3.87 9.50 -2.86
CA SER A 216 2.81 8.51 -2.62
C SER A 216 2.26 7.93 -3.92
N ILE A 217 2.06 8.75 -4.96
CA ILE A 217 1.68 8.26 -6.30
C ILE A 217 2.75 7.31 -6.85
N GLY A 218 4.02 7.71 -6.77
CA GLY A 218 5.12 6.85 -7.22
C GLY A 218 5.10 5.50 -6.50
N ALA A 219 5.01 5.51 -5.17
CA ALA A 219 4.90 4.28 -4.38
C ALA A 219 3.65 3.46 -4.69
N ALA A 220 2.52 4.09 -4.99
CA ALA A 220 1.29 3.41 -5.42
C ALA A 220 1.48 2.70 -6.77
N ILE A 221 2.11 3.35 -7.76
CA ILE A 221 2.44 2.75 -9.06
C ILE A 221 3.34 1.52 -8.87
N PHE A 222 4.41 1.63 -8.08
CA PHE A 222 5.33 0.52 -7.85
C PHE A 222 4.71 -0.62 -7.03
N SER A 223 3.75 -0.32 -6.14
CA SER A 223 3.07 -1.35 -5.33
C SER A 223 1.84 -1.95 -6.03
N ALA A 224 1.36 -1.37 -7.14
CA ALA A 224 0.18 -1.86 -7.85
C ALA A 224 0.33 -3.30 -8.38
N PRO A 225 1.45 -3.71 -9.03
CA PRO A 225 1.63 -5.10 -9.46
C PRO A 225 1.65 -6.08 -8.28
N LEU A 226 2.24 -5.67 -7.15
CA LEU A 226 2.25 -6.49 -5.93
C LEU A 226 0.85 -6.62 -5.33
N ASN A 227 0.06 -5.55 -5.37
CA ASN A 227 -1.34 -5.59 -4.95
C ASN A 227 -2.19 -6.50 -5.85
N GLN A 228 -1.98 -6.43 -7.17
CA GLN A 228 -2.65 -7.30 -8.13
C GLN A 228 -2.29 -8.77 -7.90
N LEU A 229 -1.01 -9.07 -7.72
CA LEU A 229 -0.53 -10.41 -7.39
C LEU A 229 -1.11 -10.91 -6.05
N TYR A 230 -1.16 -10.06 -5.03
CA TYR A 230 -1.76 -10.40 -3.74
C TYR A 230 -3.25 -10.72 -3.88
N ASN A 231 -4.03 -9.87 -4.56
CA ASN A 231 -5.45 -10.08 -4.80
C ASN A 231 -5.69 -11.39 -5.56
N PHE A 232 -4.91 -11.64 -6.62
CA PHE A 232 -4.98 -12.89 -7.36
C PHE A 232 -4.77 -14.09 -6.43
N VAL A 233 -3.69 -14.07 -5.64
CA VAL A 233 -3.34 -15.19 -4.75
C VAL A 233 -4.43 -15.47 -3.71
N VAL A 234 -5.09 -14.45 -3.16
CA VAL A 234 -6.09 -14.65 -2.09
C VAL A 234 -7.50 -14.94 -2.60
N THR A 235 -7.77 -14.77 -3.90
CA THR A 235 -9.07 -15.05 -4.51
C THR A 235 -9.06 -16.16 -5.56
N SER A 236 -7.91 -16.79 -5.82
CA SER A 236 -7.82 -17.99 -6.68
C SER A 236 -8.04 -19.28 -5.85
N PRO A 237 -8.96 -20.17 -6.23
CA PRO A 237 -9.16 -21.43 -5.50
C PRO A 237 -7.92 -22.34 -5.44
N GLU A 238 -7.09 -22.32 -6.48
CA GLU A 238 -5.93 -23.20 -6.66
C GLU A 238 -4.80 -22.88 -5.67
N THR A 239 -4.76 -21.67 -5.13
CA THR A 239 -3.69 -21.25 -4.22
C THR A 239 -3.87 -21.81 -2.81
N PHE A 240 -5.07 -22.28 -2.45
CA PHE A 240 -5.36 -22.82 -1.12
C PHE A 240 -4.88 -24.25 -0.92
N SER A 241 -4.61 -25.01 -2.00
CA SER A 241 -4.20 -26.42 -1.91
C SER A 241 -2.69 -26.61 -1.73
N GLU A 242 -1.85 -25.79 -2.37
CA GLU A 242 -0.39 -25.96 -2.33
C GLU A 242 0.38 -24.63 -2.39
N ALA A 243 1.26 -24.37 -1.43
CA ALA A 243 2.05 -23.13 -1.35
C ALA A 243 3.00 -22.92 -2.55
N GLY A 244 3.54 -23.99 -3.13
CA GLY A 244 4.45 -23.92 -4.29
C GLY A 244 3.76 -23.48 -5.58
N VAL A 245 2.45 -23.76 -5.71
CA VAL A 245 1.65 -23.41 -6.88
C VAL A 245 1.42 -21.89 -6.95
N GLN A 246 1.35 -21.21 -5.80
CA GLN A 246 1.05 -19.77 -5.70
C GLN A 246 2.07 -18.89 -6.44
N LEU A 247 3.38 -19.17 -6.26
CA LEU A 247 4.43 -18.35 -6.86
C LEU A 247 4.48 -18.54 -8.38
N LYS A 248 4.39 -19.79 -8.84
CA LYS A 248 4.40 -20.10 -10.28
C LYS A 248 3.17 -19.50 -10.97
N ALA A 249 1.99 -19.69 -10.40
CA ALA A 249 0.74 -19.11 -10.93
C ALA A 249 0.82 -17.57 -10.94
N GLY A 250 1.33 -16.97 -9.87
CA GLY A 250 1.51 -15.52 -9.76
C GLY A 250 2.49 -14.93 -10.77
N VAL A 251 3.63 -15.60 -11.01
CA VAL A 251 4.59 -15.19 -12.05
C VAL A 251 4.00 -15.34 -13.43
N CYS A 252 3.32 -16.45 -13.72
CA CYS A 252 2.61 -16.64 -14.99
C CYS A 252 1.53 -15.57 -15.21
N TYR A 253 0.77 -15.22 -14.15
CA TYR A 253 -0.24 -14.17 -14.17
C TYR A 253 0.37 -12.79 -14.48
N LEU A 254 1.42 -12.38 -13.76
CA LEU A 254 2.12 -11.12 -14.03
C LEU A 254 2.76 -11.10 -15.42
N GLY A 255 3.32 -12.24 -15.86
CA GLY A 255 3.79 -12.48 -17.22
C GLY A 255 2.69 -12.20 -18.25
N GLY A 256 1.53 -12.81 -18.02
CA GLY A 256 0.30 -12.66 -18.79
C GLY A 256 -0.08 -11.20 -19.00
N ILE A 257 -0.28 -10.48 -17.90
CA ILE A 257 -0.81 -9.11 -17.90
C ILE A 257 0.19 -8.08 -18.45
N TYR A 258 1.46 -8.14 -18.04
CA TYR A 258 2.39 -7.05 -18.31
C TYR A 258 3.28 -7.28 -19.54
N PHE A 259 3.47 -8.54 -19.96
CA PHE A 259 4.46 -8.88 -20.99
C PHE A 259 3.88 -9.55 -22.23
N THR A 260 2.68 -10.13 -22.15
CA THR A 260 2.04 -10.72 -23.33
C THR A 260 1.39 -9.60 -24.12
N ARG A 261 1.98 -9.26 -25.27
CA ARG A 261 1.32 -8.35 -26.23
C ARG A 261 0.03 -9.01 -26.70
N SER A 262 -1.09 -8.30 -26.63
CA SER A 262 -2.28 -8.69 -27.38
C SER A 262 -1.87 -8.82 -28.85
N LEU A 263 -2.31 -9.89 -29.50
CA LEU A 263 -2.05 -10.15 -30.93
C LEU A 263 -2.56 -9.00 -31.81
N ASP A 264 -3.48 -8.19 -31.30
CA ASP A 264 -4.05 -7.02 -31.98
C ASP A 264 -3.15 -5.77 -31.91
N GLY A 265 -1.98 -5.85 -31.28
CA GLY A 265 -1.00 -4.75 -31.25
C GLY A 265 -1.38 -3.56 -30.36
N ALA A 266 -2.49 -3.64 -29.62
CA ALA A 266 -2.84 -2.66 -28.60
C ALA A 266 -2.09 -2.97 -27.29
N ILE A 267 -1.47 -1.92 -26.72
CA ILE A 267 -1.03 -1.86 -25.32
C ILE A 267 -2.08 -1.08 -24.55
#